data_AF-A0A059B153-F1
#
_entry.id   AF-A0A059B153-F1
#
_cell.length_a   1.000
_cell.length_b   1.000
_cell.length_c   1.000
_cell.angle_alpha   90.00
_cell.angle_beta   90.00
_cell.angle_gamma   90.00
#
_symmetry.space_group_name_H-M   'P 1'
#
loop_
_entity.id
_entity.type
_entity.pdbx_description
1 polymer ?
#
loop_
_entity_poly.entity_id
_entity_poly.type
_entity_poly.pdbx_seq_one_letter_code
_entity_poly.pdbx_strand_id
1 'polypeptide(L)'
;MADVVEGGASSHDVQSLLSSPDRDFLIRNNGDQVKVDSLKGKKIGLYFSASWCGPCHRFTPILAEVYDELSPKGDLEIIFISADKDEGSFSGYFSKMPWLAIPFSDLDKRNSLDELFKVRGIPHLVILDGTGTVLTDSGVAIVREYGVEGHPFTPERIKELKDQEEATRINQSVTSLLVHGSRNFVVSSIGI
;
A
#
# COMPACT_ATOMS: atom_id res chain seq x y z
N MET A 1 20.19 -7.62 -28.19
CA MET A 1 20.35 -6.43 -27.32
C MET A 1 19.13 -6.37 -26.44
N ALA A 2 19.30 -6.57 -25.14
CA ALA A 2 18.22 -6.43 -24.17
C ALA A 2 18.14 -4.96 -23.80
N ASP A 3 17.00 -4.33 -24.06
CA ASP A 3 16.69 -3.01 -23.54
C ASP A 3 16.39 -3.13 -22.04
N VAL A 4 17.24 -2.50 -21.25
CA VAL A 4 17.01 -2.26 -19.83
C VAL A 4 16.01 -1.11 -19.75
N VAL A 5 14.80 -1.40 -19.26
CA VAL A 5 13.80 -0.37 -18.97
C VAL A 5 14.17 0.26 -17.64
N GLU A 6 14.88 1.40 -17.69
CA GLU A 6 15.07 2.27 -16.53
C GLU A 6 13.72 2.91 -16.17
N GLY A 7 13.08 2.41 -15.10
CA GLY A 7 11.90 3.03 -14.51
C GLY A 7 12.28 4.33 -13.81
N GLY A 8 12.15 5.46 -14.49
CA GLY A 8 12.30 6.77 -13.88
C GLY A 8 11.27 6.95 -12.76
N ALA A 9 11.75 7.14 -11.53
CA ALA A 9 10.91 7.41 -10.37
C ALA A 9 10.10 8.70 -10.62
N SER A 10 8.78 8.59 -10.77
CA SER A 10 7.90 9.74 -10.88
C SER A 10 7.68 10.34 -9.49
N SER A 11 8.24 11.53 -9.25
CA SER A 11 8.02 12.31 -8.03
C SER A 11 6.87 13.26 -8.24
N HIS A 12 5.90 13.25 -7.32
CA HIS A 12 4.75 14.15 -7.33
C HIS A 12 4.83 15.09 -6.14
N ASP A 13 4.64 16.39 -6.34
CA ASP A 13 4.46 17.29 -5.20
C ASP A 13 3.14 16.95 -4.48
N VAL A 14 3.21 16.45 -3.25
CA VAL A 14 2.05 15.98 -2.47
C VAL A 14 0.99 17.07 -2.32
N GLN A 15 1.42 18.33 -2.16
CA GLN A 15 0.51 19.47 -2.05
C GLN A 15 -0.32 19.63 -3.32
N SER A 16 0.34 19.70 -4.48
CA SER A 16 -0.32 19.82 -5.80
C SER A 16 -1.13 18.58 -6.15
N LEU A 17 -0.67 17.40 -5.72
CA LEU A 17 -1.34 16.14 -5.97
C LEU A 17 -2.70 16.09 -5.28
N LEU A 18 -2.77 16.46 -4.00
CA LEU A 18 -3.95 16.29 -3.15
C LEU A 18 -4.84 17.54 -3.05
N SER A 19 -4.36 18.70 -3.50
CA SER A 19 -5.11 19.98 -3.52
C SER A 19 -5.66 20.31 -4.91
N SER A 20 -6.66 21.18 -4.98
CA SER A 20 -7.14 21.84 -6.20
C SER A 20 -7.04 23.36 -6.03
N PRO A 21 -7.21 24.17 -7.09
CA PRO A 21 -7.10 25.64 -6.98
C PRO A 21 -7.96 26.24 -5.86
N ASP A 22 -9.12 25.64 -5.59
CA ASP A 22 -10.10 26.12 -4.61
C ASP A 22 -10.13 25.29 -3.31
N ARG A 23 -9.31 24.24 -3.18
CA ARG A 23 -9.31 23.34 -2.01
C ARG A 23 -7.91 22.89 -1.63
N ASP A 24 -7.54 23.16 -0.37
CA ASP A 24 -6.27 22.75 0.25
C ASP A 24 -6.44 21.83 1.46
N PHE A 25 -7.60 21.19 1.60
CA PHE A 25 -7.95 20.32 2.74
C PHE A 25 -8.52 18.98 2.30
N LEU A 26 -8.25 17.94 3.06
CA LEU A 26 -8.89 16.62 2.99
C LEU A 26 -9.93 16.52 4.10
N ILE A 27 -10.77 15.50 4.06
CA ILE A 27 -11.81 15.27 5.08
C ILE A 27 -11.56 13.99 5.87
N ARG A 28 -11.87 14.02 7.16
CA ARG A 28 -12.06 12.85 8.01
C ARG A 28 -13.48 12.33 7.88
N ASN A 29 -13.70 11.10 8.33
CA ASN A 29 -15.01 10.44 8.31
C ASN A 29 -16.08 11.12 9.19
N ASN A 30 -15.67 12.01 10.09
CA ASN A 30 -16.54 12.84 10.93
C ASN A 30 -16.80 14.23 10.32
N GLY A 31 -16.27 14.52 9.13
CA GLY A 31 -16.40 15.80 8.44
C GLY A 31 -15.29 16.82 8.75
N ASP A 32 -14.39 16.54 9.69
CA ASP A 32 -13.30 17.44 10.02
C ASP A 32 -12.36 17.63 8.82
N GLN A 33 -11.95 18.88 8.61
CA GLN A 33 -11.03 19.24 7.54
C GLN A 33 -9.58 19.18 8.02
N VAL A 34 -8.71 18.58 7.22
CA VAL A 34 -7.27 18.47 7.48
C VAL A 34 -6.51 19.12 6.34
N LYS A 35 -5.71 20.15 6.61
CA LYS A 35 -4.90 20.83 5.59
C LYS A 35 -3.90 19.86 4.97
N VAL A 36 -3.78 19.90 3.64
CA VAL A 36 -2.84 19.03 2.90
C VAL A 36 -1.39 19.28 3.33
N ASP A 37 -1.02 20.52 3.67
CA ASP A 37 0.33 20.87 4.13
C ASP A 37 0.75 20.13 5.41
N SER A 38 -0.22 19.73 6.25
CA SER A 38 0.05 18.92 7.45
C SER A 38 0.55 17.50 7.14
N LEU A 39 0.47 17.08 5.86
CA LEU A 39 0.93 15.78 5.39
C LEU A 39 2.36 15.80 4.84
N LYS A 40 3.00 16.97 4.80
CA LYS A 40 4.35 17.10 4.27
C LYS A 40 5.34 16.18 4.99
N GLY A 41 6.11 15.42 4.21
CA GLY A 41 7.10 14.46 4.73
C GLY A 41 6.52 13.13 5.22
N LYS A 42 5.20 12.97 5.28
CA LYS A 42 4.57 11.66 5.59
C LYS A 42 4.52 10.79 4.35
N LYS A 43 4.60 9.46 4.53
CA LYS A 43 4.25 8.54 3.44
C LYS A 43 2.75 8.61 3.20
N ILE A 44 2.36 8.53 1.94
CA ILE A 44 0.96 8.67 1.52
C ILE A 44 0.53 7.40 0.80
N GLY A 45 -0.51 6.72 1.30
CA GLY A 45 -1.18 5.65 0.58
C GLY A 45 -2.43 6.17 -0.12
N LEU A 46 -2.41 6.23 -1.45
CA LEU A 46 -3.57 6.57 -2.27
C LEU A 46 -4.43 5.32 -2.47
N TYR A 47 -5.54 5.25 -1.75
CA TYR A 47 -6.43 4.10 -1.73
C TYR A 47 -7.66 4.33 -2.61
N PHE A 48 -7.66 3.71 -3.78
CA PHE A 48 -8.78 3.74 -4.72
C PHE A 48 -9.74 2.59 -4.43
N SER A 49 -10.99 2.93 -4.13
CA SER A 49 -11.99 1.96 -3.67
C SER A 49 -13.43 2.47 -3.88
N ALA A 50 -14.42 1.62 -3.64
CA ALA A 50 -15.84 2.00 -3.70
C ALA A 50 -16.72 1.08 -2.86
N SER A 51 -17.87 1.60 -2.44
CA SER A 51 -18.86 0.86 -1.62
C SER A 51 -19.51 -0.32 -2.36
N TRP A 52 -19.57 -0.29 -3.69
CA TRP A 52 -20.15 -1.37 -4.51
C TRP A 52 -19.14 -2.48 -4.84
N CYS A 53 -17.87 -2.30 -4.45
CA CYS A 53 -16.78 -3.21 -4.81
C CYS A 53 -16.60 -4.32 -3.75
N GLY A 54 -17.03 -5.54 -4.08
CA GLY A 54 -16.89 -6.70 -3.19
C GLY A 54 -15.45 -7.01 -2.73
N PRO A 55 -14.44 -7.05 -3.63
CA PRO A 55 -13.03 -7.22 -3.22
C PRO A 55 -12.51 -6.10 -2.33
N CYS A 56 -13.05 -4.89 -2.46
CA CYS A 56 -12.68 -3.74 -1.64
C CYS A 56 -13.12 -3.93 -0.19
N HIS A 57 -14.36 -4.36 0.04
CA HIS A 57 -14.86 -4.70 1.39
C HIS A 57 -14.01 -5.73 2.12
N ARG A 58 -13.37 -6.66 1.39
CA ARG A 58 -12.44 -7.63 1.98
C ARG A 58 -11.07 -7.05 2.31
N PHE A 59 -10.64 -6.02 1.58
CA PHE A 59 -9.32 -5.43 1.74
C PHE A 59 -9.30 -4.28 2.74
N THR A 60 -10.33 -3.44 2.78
CA THR A 60 -10.41 -2.30 3.72
C THR A 60 -10.11 -2.66 5.18
N PRO A 61 -10.68 -3.73 5.77
CA PRO A 61 -10.35 -4.07 7.17
C PRO A 61 -8.87 -4.43 7.36
N ILE A 62 -8.26 -5.15 6.41
CA ILE A 62 -6.83 -5.49 6.45
C ILE A 62 -5.98 -4.22 6.39
N LEU A 63 -6.35 -3.27 5.52
CA LEU A 63 -5.65 -1.99 5.43
C LEU A 63 -5.83 -1.15 6.71
N ALA A 64 -7.01 -1.19 7.33
CA ALA A 64 -7.28 -0.50 8.60
C ALA A 64 -6.41 -1.05 9.74
N GLU A 65 -6.24 -2.36 9.84
CA GLU A 65 -5.34 -2.98 10.84
C GLU A 65 -3.90 -2.46 10.68
N VAL A 66 -3.36 -2.45 9.45
CA VAL A 66 -2.02 -1.91 9.19
C VAL A 66 -1.94 -0.41 9.48
N TYR A 67 -2.99 0.35 9.16
CA TYR A 67 -3.03 1.79 9.43
C TYR A 67 -3.04 2.09 10.94
N ASP A 68 -3.79 1.33 11.72
CA ASP A 68 -3.90 1.52 13.17
C ASP A 68 -2.55 1.29 13.88
N GLU A 69 -1.69 0.42 13.34
CA GLU A 69 -0.34 0.18 13.86
C GLU A 69 0.70 1.23 13.44
N LEU A 70 0.51 1.88 12.28
CA LEU A 70 1.49 2.81 11.69
C LEU A 70 1.15 4.28 11.90
N SER A 71 -0.13 4.64 11.94
CA SER A 71 -0.58 6.03 12.06
C SER A 71 -0.13 6.72 13.37
N PRO A 72 -0.05 6.05 14.55
CA PRO A 72 0.40 6.71 15.78
C PRO A 72 1.89 7.10 15.75
N LYS A 73 2.69 6.43 14.92
CA LYS A 73 4.11 6.75 14.70
C LYS A 73 4.29 7.94 13.75
N GLY A 74 3.21 8.36 13.07
CA GLY A 74 3.21 9.44 12.11
C GLY A 74 3.77 9.06 10.75
N ASP A 75 4.03 7.77 10.50
CA ASP A 75 4.80 7.25 9.37
C ASP A 75 4.02 7.14 8.05
N LEU A 76 2.69 7.02 8.14
CA LEU A 76 1.79 6.78 7.03
C LEU A 76 0.46 7.50 7.22
N GLU A 77 -0.03 8.15 6.17
CA GLU A 77 -1.43 8.58 6.05
C GLU A 77 -2.07 7.93 4.82
N ILE A 78 -3.33 7.51 4.94
CA ILE A 78 -4.08 6.95 3.81
C ILE A 78 -5.08 8.00 3.31
N ILE A 79 -5.14 8.16 2.00
CA ILE A 79 -6.09 9.04 1.33
C ILE A 79 -7.04 8.17 0.52
N PHE A 80 -8.30 8.12 0.93
CA PHE A 80 -9.35 7.45 0.18
C PHE A 80 -9.77 8.29 -1.05
N ILE A 81 -9.66 7.66 -2.22
CA ILE A 81 -10.17 8.16 -3.50
C ILE A 81 -11.34 7.28 -3.91
N SER A 82 -12.55 7.80 -3.69
CA SER A 82 -13.78 7.05 -3.95
C SER A 82 -14.14 7.02 -5.43
N ALA A 83 -14.50 5.83 -5.92
CA ALA A 83 -15.19 5.62 -7.20
C ALA A 83 -16.72 5.44 -7.02
N ASP A 84 -17.27 5.81 -5.86
CA ASP A 84 -18.72 5.90 -5.67
C ASP A 84 -19.32 7.02 -6.54
N LYS A 85 -20.58 6.83 -6.93
CA LYS A 85 -21.30 7.74 -7.84
C LYS A 85 -22.29 8.65 -7.13
N ASP A 86 -22.53 8.42 -5.84
CA ASP A 86 -23.41 9.22 -5.01
C ASP A 86 -22.81 9.40 -3.60
N GLU A 87 -23.17 10.50 -2.96
CA GLU A 87 -22.63 10.93 -1.68
C GLU A 87 -23.06 10.00 -0.52
N GLY A 88 -24.23 9.37 -0.63
CA GLY A 88 -24.72 8.43 0.38
C GLY A 88 -23.87 7.16 0.45
N SER A 89 -23.58 6.57 -0.71
CA SER A 89 -22.68 5.44 -0.86
C SER A 89 -21.26 5.77 -0.39
N PHE A 90 -20.73 6.93 -0.78
CA PHE A 90 -19.44 7.44 -0.32
C PHE A 90 -19.37 7.55 1.20
N SER A 91 -20.30 8.31 1.81
CA SER A 91 -20.30 8.59 3.25
C SER A 91 -20.53 7.33 4.07
N GLY A 92 -21.46 6.47 3.65
CA GLY A 92 -21.74 5.20 4.33
C GLY A 92 -20.53 4.27 4.36
N TYR A 93 -19.74 4.23 3.29
CA TYR A 93 -18.52 3.41 3.25
C TYR A 93 -17.35 4.07 3.98
N PHE A 94 -17.13 5.37 3.76
CA PHE A 94 -16.07 6.15 4.39
C PHE A 94 -16.22 6.26 5.93
N SER A 95 -17.45 6.20 6.45
CA SER A 95 -17.73 6.20 7.89
C SER A 95 -16.99 5.11 8.69
N LYS A 96 -16.54 4.05 8.01
CA LYS A 96 -15.85 2.90 8.61
C LYS A 96 -14.34 2.99 8.53
N MET A 97 -13.80 4.05 7.91
CA MET A 97 -12.37 4.18 7.63
C MET A 97 -11.72 5.17 8.60
N PRO A 98 -10.55 4.84 9.19
CA PRO A 98 -9.89 5.71 10.19
C PRO A 98 -9.05 6.84 9.59
N TRP A 99 -8.98 6.94 8.26
CA TRP A 99 -8.08 7.83 7.52
C TRP A 99 -8.80 8.98 6.80
N LEU A 100 -8.09 9.69 5.91
CA LEU A 100 -8.59 10.85 5.20
C LEU A 100 -9.20 10.49 3.84
N ALA A 101 -9.98 11.39 3.24
CA ALA A 101 -10.48 11.26 1.88
C ALA A 101 -10.37 12.57 1.09
N ILE A 102 -10.26 12.43 -0.24
CA ILE A 102 -10.62 13.52 -1.16
C ILE A 102 -12.13 13.74 -1.02
N PRO A 103 -12.62 14.97 -0.80
CA PRO A 103 -14.05 15.22 -0.69
C PRO A 103 -14.82 14.70 -1.90
N PHE A 104 -16.00 14.13 -1.65
CA PHE A 104 -16.83 13.58 -2.73
C PHE A 104 -17.17 14.63 -3.81
N SER A 105 -17.36 15.89 -3.40
CA SER A 105 -17.63 17.02 -4.29
C SER A 105 -16.48 17.34 -5.24
N ASP A 106 -15.25 16.97 -4.93
CA ASP A 106 -14.07 17.21 -5.77
C ASP A 106 -13.89 16.08 -6.81
N LEU A 107 -14.89 15.96 -7.69
CA LEU A 107 -14.93 14.92 -8.73
C LEU A 107 -13.73 15.03 -9.69
N ASP A 108 -13.37 16.24 -10.10
CA ASP A 108 -12.28 16.48 -11.03
C ASP A 108 -10.95 15.99 -10.44
N LYS A 109 -10.69 16.26 -9.15
CA LYS A 109 -9.49 15.73 -8.49
C LYS A 109 -9.51 14.20 -8.44
N ARG A 110 -10.62 13.59 -8.05
CA ARG A 110 -10.74 12.12 -7.99
C ARG A 110 -10.47 11.48 -9.34
N ASN A 111 -11.05 12.01 -10.42
CA ASN A 111 -10.81 11.53 -11.79
C ASN A 111 -9.36 11.75 -12.22
N SER A 112 -8.78 12.92 -11.93
CA SER A 112 -7.38 13.20 -12.29
C SER A 112 -6.39 12.26 -11.62
N LEU A 113 -6.66 11.84 -10.38
CA LEU A 113 -5.82 10.88 -9.65
C LEU A 113 -5.98 9.46 -10.24
N ASP A 114 -7.20 9.06 -10.57
CA ASP A 114 -7.49 7.77 -11.22
C ASP A 114 -6.73 7.64 -12.55
N GLU A 115 -6.77 8.69 -13.38
CA GLU A 115 -6.05 8.76 -14.65
C GLU A 115 -4.53 8.80 -14.46
N LEU A 116 -4.03 9.66 -13.57
CA LEU A 116 -2.60 9.84 -13.31
C LEU A 116 -1.92 8.54 -12.88
N PHE A 117 -2.57 7.78 -11.99
CA PHE A 117 -2.07 6.49 -11.51
C PHE A 117 -2.56 5.31 -12.34
N LYS A 118 -3.24 5.57 -13.46
CA LYS A 118 -3.69 4.56 -14.44
C LYS A 118 -4.46 3.41 -13.78
N VAL A 119 -5.38 3.74 -12.88
CA VAL A 119 -6.13 2.76 -12.10
C VAL A 119 -7.05 1.97 -13.03
N ARG A 120 -6.79 0.67 -13.18
CA ARG A 120 -7.57 -0.23 -14.07
C ARG A 120 -8.63 -1.07 -13.33
N GLY A 121 -8.61 -1.03 -12.00
CA GLY A 121 -9.51 -1.81 -11.17
C GLY A 121 -9.25 -1.54 -9.69
N ILE A 122 -10.27 -1.78 -8.88
CA ILE A 122 -10.26 -1.55 -7.44
C ILE A 122 -10.47 -2.86 -6.65
N PRO A 123 -9.90 -3.00 -5.43
CA PRO A 123 -9.10 -2.00 -4.73
C PRO A 123 -7.72 -1.80 -5.37
N HIS A 124 -7.24 -0.56 -5.36
CA HIS A 124 -5.89 -0.20 -5.79
C HIS A 124 -5.24 0.66 -4.69
N LEU A 125 -3.95 0.44 -4.42
CA LEU A 125 -3.23 1.17 -3.38
C LEU A 125 -1.84 1.52 -3.91
N VAL A 126 -1.62 2.80 -4.15
CA VAL A 126 -0.31 3.36 -4.49
C VAL A 126 0.30 3.95 -3.24
N ILE A 127 1.55 3.62 -2.94
CA ILE A 127 2.26 4.16 -1.77
C ILE A 127 3.36 5.10 -2.26
N LEU A 128 3.33 6.33 -1.76
CA LEU A 128 4.30 7.37 -2.00
C LEU A 128 5.14 7.61 -0.73
N ASP A 129 6.40 7.99 -0.92
CA ASP A 129 7.23 8.48 0.19
C ASP A 129 6.90 9.94 0.57
N GLY A 130 7.61 10.47 1.56
CA GLY A 130 7.42 11.85 2.04
C GLY A 130 7.78 12.95 1.04
N THR A 131 8.43 12.60 -0.07
CA THR A 131 8.74 13.50 -1.19
C THR A 131 7.72 13.36 -2.34
N GLY A 132 6.81 12.39 -2.21
CA GLY A 132 5.80 12.04 -3.20
C GLY A 132 6.33 11.18 -4.35
N THR A 133 7.47 10.52 -4.16
CA THR A 133 7.97 9.49 -5.08
C THR A 133 7.20 8.19 -4.87
N VAL A 134 6.80 7.54 -5.97
CA VAL A 134 6.10 6.25 -5.92
C VAL A 134 7.05 5.15 -5.42
N LEU A 135 6.76 4.58 -4.25
CA LEU A 135 7.45 3.42 -3.70
C LEU A 135 6.90 2.11 -4.29
N THR A 136 5.57 2.03 -4.46
CA THR A 136 4.92 0.88 -5.07
C THR A 136 3.52 1.24 -5.60
N ASP A 137 3.14 0.65 -6.73
CA ASP A 137 1.78 0.65 -7.28
C ASP A 137 0.98 -0.61 -6.87
N SER A 138 1.64 -1.55 -6.19
CA SER A 138 1.12 -2.87 -5.87
C SER A 138 0.84 -3.02 -4.37
N GLY A 139 0.49 -1.91 -3.71
CA GLY A 139 0.31 -1.84 -2.26
C GLY A 139 -0.74 -2.83 -1.72
N VAL A 140 -1.79 -3.13 -2.50
CA VAL A 140 -2.80 -4.13 -2.11
C VAL A 140 -2.19 -5.51 -1.93
N ALA A 141 -1.30 -5.93 -2.83
CA ALA A 141 -0.65 -7.24 -2.76
C ALA A 141 0.30 -7.28 -1.56
N ILE A 142 1.14 -6.26 -1.42
CA ILE A 142 2.10 -6.14 -0.32
C ILE A 142 1.41 -6.16 1.05
N VAL A 143 0.34 -5.37 1.23
CA VAL A 143 -0.40 -5.31 2.50
C VAL A 143 -1.09 -6.64 2.79
N ARG A 144 -1.62 -7.35 1.78
CA ARG A 144 -2.22 -8.68 1.98
C ARG A 144 -1.21 -9.75 2.36
N GLU A 145 -0.01 -9.68 1.80
CA GLU A 145 1.01 -10.70 1.95
C GLU A 145 1.84 -10.49 3.22
N TYR A 146 2.21 -9.25 3.51
CA TYR A 146 3.16 -8.92 4.58
C TYR A 146 2.55 -8.06 5.70
N GLY A 147 1.34 -7.51 5.52
CA GLY A 147 0.72 -6.64 6.52
C GLY A 147 1.62 -5.48 6.93
N VAL A 148 1.78 -5.29 8.25
CA VAL A 148 2.64 -4.26 8.83
C VAL A 148 4.13 -4.47 8.54
N GLU A 149 4.58 -5.72 8.39
CA GLU A 149 6.00 -6.06 8.15
C GLU A 149 6.50 -5.53 6.81
N GLY A 150 5.57 -5.28 5.88
CA GLY A 150 5.85 -4.63 4.60
C GLY A 150 6.35 -3.20 4.74
N HIS A 151 6.09 -2.50 5.85
CA HIS A 151 6.59 -1.15 6.11
C HIS A 151 8.14 -1.13 6.12
N PRO A 152 8.82 -0.14 5.50
CA PRO A 152 8.30 1.11 4.92
C PRO A 152 7.72 1.03 3.51
N PHE A 153 7.44 -0.17 3.01
CA PHE A 153 6.89 -0.46 1.68
C PHE A 153 7.84 -0.05 0.54
N THR A 154 9.13 0.05 0.83
CA THR A 154 10.16 0.31 -0.17
C THR A 154 10.46 -0.96 -0.97
N PRO A 155 10.88 -0.83 -2.25
CA PRO A 155 11.28 -1.99 -3.06
C PRO A 155 12.32 -2.87 -2.36
N GLU A 156 13.27 -2.27 -1.65
CA GLU A 156 14.32 -2.97 -0.91
C GLU A 156 13.73 -3.82 0.22
N ARG A 157 12.81 -3.25 1.01
CA ARG A 157 12.15 -3.96 2.11
C ARG A 157 11.34 -5.15 1.59
N ILE A 158 10.61 -4.95 0.49
CA ILE A 158 9.81 -6.03 -0.10
C ILE A 158 10.70 -7.13 -0.68
N LYS A 159 11.85 -6.77 -1.25
CA LYS A 159 12.83 -7.75 -1.72
C LYS A 159 13.41 -8.57 -0.55
N GLU A 160 13.78 -7.91 0.55
CA GLU A 160 14.29 -8.60 1.75
C GLU A 160 13.30 -9.62 2.30
N LEU A 161 12.02 -9.27 2.40
CA LEU A 161 10.97 -10.17 2.88
C LEU A 161 10.82 -11.41 1.98
N LYS A 162 10.85 -11.20 0.65
CA LYS A 162 10.79 -12.29 -0.34
C LYS A 162 11.99 -13.22 -0.25
N ASP A 163 13.19 -12.66 -0.15
CA ASP A 163 14.43 -13.43 -0.04
C ASP A 163 14.43 -14.27 1.26
N GLN A 164 13.90 -13.73 2.37
CA GLN A 164 13.75 -14.44 3.64
C GLN A 164 12.73 -15.58 3.58
N GLU A 165 11.59 -15.37 2.92
CA GLU A 165 10.58 -16.41 2.72
C GLU A 165 11.12 -17.55 1.85
N GLU A 166 11.80 -17.22 0.76
CA GLU A 166 12.44 -18.21 -0.10
C GLU A 166 13.51 -19.02 0.63
N ALA A 167 14.39 -18.36 1.39
CA ALA A 167 15.39 -19.03 2.22
C ALA A 167 14.74 -19.96 3.25
N THR A 168 13.64 -19.52 3.88
CA THR A 168 12.89 -20.32 4.85
C THR A 168 12.27 -21.55 4.20
N ARG A 169 11.65 -21.39 3.03
CA ARG A 169 11.06 -22.47 2.22
C ARG A 169 12.13 -23.50 1.81
N ILE A 170 13.29 -23.04 1.36
CA ILE A 170 14.42 -23.92 0.98
C ILE A 170 14.92 -24.70 2.21
N ASN A 171 15.12 -24.03 3.34
CA ASN A 171 15.61 -24.67 4.56
C ASN A 171 14.63 -25.73 5.10
N GLN A 172 13.33 -25.44 5.08
CA GLN A 172 12.28 -26.42 5.44
C GLN A 172 12.29 -27.64 4.51
N SER A 173 12.46 -27.42 3.20
CA SER A 173 12.56 -28.51 2.21
C SER A 173 13.80 -29.39 2.45
N VAL A 174 14.98 -28.81 2.66
CA VAL A 174 16.21 -29.55 2.98
C VAL A 174 16.03 -30.35 4.27
N THR A 175 15.43 -29.77 5.29
CA THR A 175 15.13 -30.48 6.55
C THR A 175 14.21 -31.67 6.30
N SER A 176 13.15 -31.51 5.51
CA SER A 176 12.25 -32.62 5.15
C SER A 176 12.99 -33.74 4.40
N LEU A 177 13.91 -33.41 3.49
CA LEU A 177 14.71 -34.40 2.74
C LEU A 177 15.72 -35.14 3.64
N LEU A 178 16.29 -34.46 4.64
CA LEU A 178 17.24 -35.05 5.58
C LEU A 178 16.54 -35.91 6.65
N VAL A 179 15.30 -35.59 7.01
CA VAL A 179 14.53 -36.30 8.06
C VAL A 179 13.79 -37.53 7.49
N HIS A 180 13.41 -37.54 6.21
CA HIS A 180 12.72 -38.67 5.60
C HIS A 180 13.70 -39.77 5.11
N GLY A 181 14.02 -40.70 6.02
CA GLY A 181 14.63 -41.99 5.66
C GLY A 181 15.99 -42.25 6.30
N SER A 182 15.99 -42.71 7.56
CA SER A 182 16.96 -43.68 8.10
C SER A 182 18.46 -43.39 7.93
N ARG A 183 18.93 -42.14 7.87
CA ARG A 183 20.38 -41.83 7.82
C ARG A 183 20.78 -40.69 8.76
N ASN A 184 20.91 -41.03 10.04
CA ASN A 184 21.52 -40.20 11.09
C ASN A 184 23.06 -40.25 11.08
N PHE A 185 23.73 -40.10 9.94
CA PHE A 185 25.20 -40.01 9.93
C PHE A 185 25.73 -39.10 8.84
N VAL A 186 26.59 -38.16 9.25
CA VAL A 186 27.44 -37.36 8.36
C VAL A 186 28.74 -38.15 8.17
N VAL A 187 29.00 -38.65 6.97
CA VAL A 187 30.30 -39.30 6.67
C VAL A 187 31.32 -38.21 6.41
N SER A 188 32.17 -37.96 7.41
CA SER A 188 33.41 -37.21 7.22
C SER A 188 34.39 -38.11 6.46
N SER A 189 34.73 -37.75 5.23
CA SER A 189 35.80 -38.40 4.47
C SER A 189 37.15 -37.96 5.00
N ILE A 190 37.59 -38.55 6.12
CA ILE A 190 39.00 -38.58 6.49
C ILE A 190 39.42 -40.04 6.39
N GLY A 191 40.15 -40.35 5.32
CA GLY A 191 40.74 -41.66 5.12
C GLY A 191 41.83 -41.95 6.15
N ILE A 192 42.03 -43.25 6.42
CA ILE A 192 43.22 -44.07 6.12
C ILE A 192 42.75 -45.52 6.16
#